data_AF-A0A9D4C0E8-F1
#
_entry.id   AF-A0A9D4C0E8-F1
#
_cell.length_a   1.000
_cell.length_b   1.000
_cell.length_c   1.000
_cell.angle_alpha   90.00
_cell.angle_beta   90.00
_cell.angle_gamma   90.00
#
_symmetry.space_group_name_H-M   'P 1'
#
loop_
_entity.id
_entity.type
_entity.pdbx_description
1 polymer ?
#
loop_
_entity_poly.entity_id
_entity_poly.type
_entity_poly.pdbx_seq_one_letter_code
_entity_poly.pdbx_strand_id
1 'polypeptide(L)'
;MLYMGTLNHVTISPLNDYRHEKLGDVYMPPKIVQIFEDKGACKKTNTQVTQYRDVFSTNGKVNPRIFLQGEAGSGKTTFLAKLALDWCGEPHVYSASDTSSIFFSDVDVLKGFSFVFHITLRHSVKQFDVYTFIKEQIIDSIYSQKDREKAYRLLNEIMKREQCLVLLDGLDEWTRPGDHHNLPTFVVDHSKCDVIFNTTLETDRG
;
A
#
# COMPACT_ATOMS: atom_id res chain seq x y z
N MET A 1 -5.80 0.81 15.00
CA MET A 1 -6.74 1.37 13.99
C MET A 1 -6.13 2.67 13.50
N LEU A 2 -5.92 2.83 12.18
CA LEU A 2 -5.42 4.09 11.61
C LEU A 2 -6.62 5.01 11.36
N TYR A 3 -6.54 6.25 11.82
CA TYR A 3 -7.61 7.25 11.64
C TYR A 3 -7.07 8.41 10.80
N MET A 4 -7.75 8.72 9.69
CA MET A 4 -7.51 9.92 8.90
C MET A 4 -8.53 10.99 9.33
N GLY A 5 -8.04 12.00 10.05
CA GLY A 5 -8.84 13.15 10.44
C GLY A 5 -8.91 14.21 9.34
N THR A 6 -9.83 15.17 9.48
CA THR A 6 -10.10 16.28 8.54
C THR A 6 -8.99 17.34 8.42
N LEU A 7 -7.81 17.06 8.97
CA LEU A 7 -6.54 17.73 8.72
C LEU A 7 -5.56 16.59 8.40
N ASN A 8 -4.82 16.68 7.28
CA ASN A 8 -4.06 15.62 6.59
C ASN A 8 -2.95 14.89 7.41
N HIS A 9 -3.18 14.50 8.66
CA HIS A 9 -2.22 13.79 9.48
C HIS A 9 -2.72 12.36 9.76
N VAL A 10 -1.91 11.38 9.36
CA VAL A 10 -2.14 9.97 9.70
C VAL A 10 -1.71 9.76 11.14
N THR A 11 -2.64 9.34 12.00
CA THR A 11 -2.34 9.01 13.39
C THR A 11 -2.45 7.52 13.66
N ILE A 12 -1.58 7.03 14.55
CA ILE A 12 -1.67 5.69 15.14
C ILE A 12 -2.22 5.84 16.56
N SER A 13 -3.18 4.98 16.90
CA SER A 13 -3.55 4.70 18.28
C SER A 13 -2.97 3.33 18.69
N PRO A 14 -2.02 3.29 19.64
CA PRO A 14 -1.63 2.06 20.31
C PRO A 14 -2.85 1.42 21.00
N LEU A 15 -2.84 0.10 21.14
CA LEU A 15 -3.95 -0.70 21.67
C LEU A 15 -4.62 -0.05 22.91
N ASN A 16 -5.89 0.36 22.76
CA ASN A 16 -6.78 0.90 23.80
C ASN A 16 -6.31 2.16 24.56
N ASP A 17 -5.30 2.88 24.08
CA ASP A 17 -4.93 4.18 24.65
C ASP A 17 -5.53 5.32 23.81
N TYR A 18 -6.18 6.29 24.45
CA TYR A 18 -6.73 7.50 23.81
C TYR A 18 -5.64 8.47 23.29
N ARG A 19 -4.39 8.02 23.27
CA ARG A 19 -3.25 8.79 22.77
C ARG A 19 -3.12 8.55 21.28
N HIS A 20 -3.19 9.63 20.52
CA HIS A 20 -2.95 9.64 19.10
C HIS A 20 -1.55 10.20 18.85
N GLU A 21 -0.68 9.40 18.24
CA GLU A 21 0.64 9.83 17.81
C GLU A 21 0.65 9.94 16.29
N LYS A 22 1.37 10.93 15.74
CA LYS A 22 1.53 11.04 14.30
C LYS A 22 2.37 9.87 13.81
N LEU A 23 1.91 9.20 12.76
CA LEU A 23 2.61 8.06 12.16
C LEU A 23 4.08 8.41 11.87
N GLY A 24 4.34 9.58 11.30
CA GLY A 24 5.70 10.03 11.00
C GLY A 24 6.61 10.14 12.21
N ASP A 25 6.10 10.45 13.40
CA ASP A 25 6.95 10.65 14.58
C ASP A 25 7.41 9.33 15.21
N VAL A 26 6.66 8.25 14.96
CA VAL A 26 6.87 6.93 15.61
C VAL A 26 7.17 5.81 14.64
N TYR A 27 7.20 6.11 13.34
CA TYR A 27 7.40 5.12 12.29
C TYR A 27 8.82 4.57 12.29
N MET A 28 8.95 3.26 12.51
CA MET A 28 10.17 2.51 12.30
C MET A 28 10.03 1.66 11.03
N PRO A 29 10.88 1.86 10.00
CA PRO A 29 10.81 1.07 8.78
C PRO A 29 10.98 -0.43 9.06
N PRO A 30 10.10 -1.31 8.53
CA PRO A 30 10.29 -2.74 8.65
C PRO A 30 11.48 -3.16 7.78
N LYS A 31 12.17 -4.23 8.19
CA LYS A 31 13.15 -4.88 7.32
C LYS A 31 12.40 -5.59 6.18
N ILE A 32 12.52 -5.06 4.97
CA ILE A 32 11.94 -5.65 3.78
C ILE A 32 13.03 -6.41 3.02
N VAL A 33 12.70 -7.62 2.58
CA VAL A 33 13.57 -8.46 1.75
C VAL A 33 12.80 -8.81 0.49
N GLN A 34 13.43 -8.67 -0.67
CA GLN A 34 12.79 -9.07 -1.92
C GLN A 34 13.00 -10.54 -2.20
N ILE A 35 11.97 -11.22 -2.70
CA ILE A 35 12.04 -12.62 -3.11
C ILE A 35 11.63 -12.70 -4.58
N PHE A 36 12.42 -13.38 -5.39
CA PHE A 36 12.16 -13.54 -6.82
C PHE A 36 12.05 -15.01 -7.19
N GLU A 37 11.05 -15.30 -8.02
CA GLU A 37 10.88 -16.60 -8.64
C GLU A 37 11.18 -16.46 -10.14
N ASP A 38 12.21 -17.15 -10.63
CA ASP A 38 12.54 -17.20 -12.05
C ASP A 38 12.35 -18.65 -12.52
N LYS A 39 11.46 -18.85 -13.50
CA LYS A 39 11.21 -20.14 -14.17
C LYS A 39 10.98 -21.32 -13.21
N GLY A 40 10.21 -21.11 -12.14
CA GLY A 40 9.88 -22.16 -11.16
C GLY A 40 10.98 -22.49 -10.15
N ALA A 41 12.11 -21.76 -10.16
CA ALA A 41 13.10 -21.78 -9.10
C ALA A 41 12.97 -20.51 -8.25
N CYS A 42 12.61 -20.66 -6.99
CA CYS A 42 12.64 -19.56 -6.01
C CYS A 42 14.11 -19.19 -5.74
N LYS A 43 14.63 -18.17 -6.43
CA LYS A 43 15.93 -17.57 -6.12
C LYS A 43 15.69 -16.46 -5.11
N LYS A 44 15.82 -16.82 -3.84
CA LYS A 44 15.87 -15.85 -2.73
C LYS A 44 17.18 -15.06 -2.84
N THR A 45 17.14 -13.91 -3.49
CA THR A 45 18.18 -12.91 -3.27
C THR A 45 17.80 -12.17 -2.00
N ASN A 46 18.51 -12.42 -0.90
CA ASN A 46 18.29 -11.69 0.36
C ASN A 46 18.79 -10.24 0.25
N THR A 47 18.30 -9.49 -0.72
CA THR A 47 18.58 -8.07 -0.86
C THR A 47 17.65 -7.33 0.06
N GLN A 48 18.24 -6.69 1.07
CA GLN A 48 17.51 -5.79 1.94
C GLN A 48 17.08 -4.57 1.12
N VAL A 49 15.78 -4.29 1.11
CA VAL A 49 15.24 -3.07 0.52
C VAL A 49 15.55 -1.93 1.48
N THR A 50 16.25 -0.93 0.97
CA THR A 50 16.62 0.27 1.73
C THR A 50 16.02 1.53 1.12
N GLN A 51 15.55 1.45 -0.12
CA GLN A 51 14.98 2.52 -0.92
C GLN A 51 13.61 2.12 -1.50
N TYR A 52 12.69 3.07 -1.66
CA TYR A 52 11.37 2.83 -2.23
C TYR A 52 11.50 2.34 -3.67
N ARG A 53 12.49 2.84 -4.43
CA ARG A 53 12.82 2.35 -5.77
C ARG A 53 13.09 0.86 -5.78
N ASP A 54 13.72 0.33 -4.74
CA ASP A 54 13.97 -1.11 -4.63
C ASP A 54 12.62 -1.84 -4.51
N VAL A 55 11.61 -1.30 -3.85
CA VAL A 55 10.27 -1.92 -3.80
C VAL A 55 9.66 -2.06 -5.20
N PHE A 56 9.78 -1.02 -6.03
CA PHE A 56 9.19 -0.97 -7.38
C PHE A 56 10.03 -1.61 -8.48
N SER A 57 11.28 -2.00 -8.19
CA SER A 57 12.17 -2.53 -9.20
C SER A 57 13.03 -3.69 -8.71
N THR A 58 13.39 -4.57 -9.63
CA THR A 58 14.18 -5.76 -9.35
C THR A 58 15.15 -5.99 -10.45
N ASN A 59 16.44 -6.04 -10.14
CA ASN A 59 17.49 -6.24 -11.14
C ASN A 59 17.31 -5.27 -12.34
N GLY A 60 16.90 -4.03 -12.07
CA GLY A 60 16.62 -3.00 -13.07
C GLY A 60 15.29 -3.11 -13.82
N LYS A 61 14.44 -4.11 -13.54
CA LYS A 61 13.10 -4.25 -14.13
C LYS A 61 12.03 -3.69 -13.20
N VAL A 62 11.11 -2.91 -13.74
CA VAL A 62 9.95 -2.39 -12.99
C VAL A 62 8.95 -3.52 -12.76
N ASN A 63 8.45 -3.63 -11.53
CA ASN A 63 7.43 -4.59 -11.15
C ASN A 63 6.09 -3.86 -10.93
N PRO A 64 5.13 -3.95 -11.86
CA PRO A 64 3.82 -3.30 -11.70
C PRO A 64 2.94 -4.01 -10.66
N ARG A 65 3.32 -5.21 -10.21
CA ARG A 65 2.57 -6.00 -9.22
C ARG A 65 3.52 -6.53 -8.17
N ILE A 66 3.32 -6.10 -6.93
CA ILE A 66 4.21 -6.37 -5.80
C ILE A 66 3.39 -7.02 -4.69
N PHE A 67 3.87 -8.14 -4.18
CA PHE A 67 3.29 -8.77 -3.00
C PHE A 67 4.14 -8.46 -1.78
N LEU A 68 3.56 -7.76 -0.82
CA LEU A 68 4.12 -7.55 0.49
C LEU A 68 3.62 -8.65 1.43
N GLN A 69 4.51 -9.56 1.78
CA GLN A 69 4.24 -10.71 2.63
C GLN A 69 4.99 -10.60 3.96
N GLY A 70 4.38 -11.09 5.03
CA GLY A 70 4.98 -11.14 6.35
C GLY A 70 4.00 -11.62 7.40
N GLU A 71 4.48 -11.82 8.63
CA GLU A 71 3.67 -12.30 9.74
C GLU A 71 2.62 -11.27 10.18
N ALA A 72 1.58 -11.73 10.90
CA ALA A 72 0.62 -10.84 11.52
C ALA A 72 1.35 -9.90 12.51
N GLY A 73 1.02 -8.61 12.49
CA GLY A 73 1.69 -7.63 13.35
C GLY A 73 3.06 -7.15 12.86
N SER A 74 3.57 -7.63 11.71
CA SER A 74 4.89 -7.21 11.19
C SER A 74 4.94 -5.78 10.60
N GLY A 75 3.88 -4.98 10.78
CA GLY A 75 3.83 -3.59 10.33
C GLY A 75 3.48 -3.37 8.86
N LYS A 76 2.95 -4.37 8.14
CA LYS A 76 2.64 -4.28 6.70
C LYS A 76 1.63 -3.17 6.35
N THR A 77 0.50 -3.13 7.08
CA THR A 77 -0.50 -2.05 6.94
C THR A 77 0.10 -0.68 7.25
N THR A 78 0.94 -0.61 8.28
CA THR A 78 1.66 0.61 8.66
C THR A 78 2.63 1.07 7.57
N PHE A 79 3.31 0.13 6.90
CA PHE A 79 4.18 0.43 5.77
C PHE A 79 3.41 1.01 4.58
N LEU A 80 2.26 0.42 4.20
CA LEU A 80 1.42 0.98 3.14
C LEU A 80 0.91 2.38 3.48
N ALA A 81 0.46 2.59 4.73
CA ALA A 81 0.03 3.91 5.20
C ALA A 81 1.16 4.94 5.17
N LYS A 82 2.38 4.54 5.55
CA LYS A 82 3.56 5.42 5.47
C LYS A 82 3.90 5.77 4.03
N LEU A 83 3.83 4.82 3.11
CA LEU A 83 4.08 5.05 1.69
C LEU A 83 3.10 6.08 1.12
N ALA A 84 1.81 5.95 1.43
CA ALA A 84 0.81 6.95 1.03
C ALA A 84 1.09 8.33 1.65
N LEU A 85 1.49 8.38 2.92
CA LEU A 85 1.84 9.62 3.61
C LEU A 85 3.06 10.31 2.96
N ASP A 86 4.09 9.55 2.63
CA ASP A 86 5.30 10.07 1.98
C ASP A 86 5.02 10.58 0.57
N TRP A 87 4.12 9.92 -0.17
CA TRP A 87 3.63 10.41 -1.45
C TRP A 87 2.93 11.77 -1.35
N CYS A 88 2.14 12.00 -0.30
CA CYS A 88 1.44 13.27 -0.08
C CYS A 88 2.36 14.48 0.16
N GLY A 89 3.68 14.30 0.24
CA GLY A 89 4.60 15.40 0.49
C GLY A 89 4.68 15.79 1.96
N GLU A 90 4.33 14.88 2.88
CA GLU A 90 4.73 14.94 4.29
C GLU A 90 5.95 14.02 4.60
N PRO A 91 7.07 14.05 3.82
CA PRO A 91 8.26 13.35 4.25
C PRO A 91 8.78 14.08 5.48
N HIS A 92 8.67 13.44 6.64
CA HIS A 92 9.36 13.90 7.83
C HIS A 92 10.86 13.86 7.52
N VAL A 93 11.45 15.04 7.30
CA VAL A 93 12.90 15.22 7.35
C VAL A 93 13.26 15.11 8.82
N TYR A 94 13.60 13.91 9.28
CA TYR A 94 14.20 13.78 10.60
C TYR A 94 15.46 14.64 10.63
N SER A 95 15.53 15.55 11.60
CA SER A 95 16.71 16.39 11.80
C SER A 95 17.93 15.47 11.93
N ALA A 96 18.96 15.74 11.13
CA ALA A 96 20.12 14.88 10.87
C ALA A 96 21.04 14.65 12.08
N SER A 97 20.56 14.85 13.31
CA SER A 97 21.35 14.74 14.54
C SER A 97 21.36 13.34 15.15
N ASP A 98 20.40 12.46 14.81
CA ASP A 98 20.38 11.10 15.36
C ASP A 98 20.69 10.06 14.28
N THR A 99 21.90 9.52 14.43
CA THR A 99 22.64 8.62 13.56
C THR A 99 21.91 7.31 13.21
N SER A 100 22.08 6.89 11.95
CA SER A 100 22.18 5.48 11.49
C SER A 100 20.91 4.62 11.31
N SER A 101 19.72 5.19 11.18
CA SER A 101 18.55 4.42 10.72
C SER A 101 18.43 4.47 9.19
N ILE A 102 18.37 3.27 8.59
CA ILE A 102 18.09 3.02 7.17
C ILE A 102 16.65 3.46 6.90
N PHE A 103 16.46 4.74 6.60
CA PHE A 103 15.18 5.29 6.18
C PHE A 103 15.10 5.32 4.64
N PHE A 104 13.89 5.16 4.11
CA PHE A 104 13.62 5.32 2.69
C PHE A 104 13.87 6.77 2.25
N SER A 105 15.06 7.06 1.76
CA SER A 105 15.50 8.43 1.43
C SER A 105 15.07 8.91 0.05
N ASP A 106 14.60 8.02 -0.82
CA ASP A 106 14.31 8.26 -2.24
C ASP A 106 12.81 8.42 -2.51
N VAL A 107 12.14 9.30 -1.74
CA VAL A 107 10.72 9.64 -1.93
C VAL A 107 10.40 10.16 -3.33
N ASP A 108 11.41 10.58 -4.11
CA ASP A 108 11.25 10.99 -5.51
C ASP A 108 10.65 9.92 -6.41
N VAL A 109 10.84 8.63 -6.11
CA VAL A 109 10.18 7.56 -6.88
C VAL A 109 8.65 7.64 -6.75
N LEU A 110 8.15 8.07 -5.59
CA LEU A 110 6.71 8.20 -5.34
C LEU A 110 6.11 9.35 -6.15
N LYS A 111 6.90 10.40 -6.45
CA LYS A 111 6.47 11.51 -7.33
C LYS A 111 6.15 11.06 -8.76
N GLY A 112 6.54 9.85 -9.15
CA GLY A 112 6.14 9.25 -10.43
C GLY A 112 4.65 8.89 -10.50
N PHE A 113 3.95 8.84 -9.36
CA PHE A 113 2.51 8.56 -9.30
C PHE A 113 1.72 9.86 -9.18
N SER A 114 0.78 10.09 -10.09
CA SER A 114 -0.16 11.23 -10.01
C SER A 114 -1.20 11.03 -8.91
N PHE A 115 -1.53 9.77 -8.58
CA PHE A 115 -2.51 9.41 -7.55
C PHE A 115 -2.09 8.14 -6.80
N VAL A 116 -2.29 8.12 -5.47
CA VAL A 116 -2.18 6.93 -4.64
C VAL A 116 -3.55 6.61 -4.03
N PHE A 117 -4.04 5.40 -4.24
CA PHE A 117 -5.29 4.90 -3.67
C PHE A 117 -5.00 3.84 -2.62
N HIS A 118 -5.25 4.15 -1.35
CA HIS A 118 -5.16 3.20 -0.25
C HIS A 118 -6.53 2.56 0.01
N ILE A 119 -6.65 1.26 -0.24
CA ILE A 119 -7.90 0.50 -0.19
C ILE A 119 -7.76 -0.61 0.85
N THR A 120 -8.73 -0.68 1.75
CA THR A 120 -8.81 -1.76 2.74
C THR A 120 -9.72 -2.85 2.20
N LEU A 121 -9.16 -4.05 2.00
CA LEU A 121 -9.94 -5.23 1.54
C LEU A 121 -10.68 -5.94 2.69
N ARG A 122 -10.30 -5.62 3.92
CA ARG A 122 -10.95 -6.11 5.15
C ARG A 122 -12.43 -5.76 5.10
N HIS A 123 -13.29 -6.75 5.38
CA HIS A 123 -14.76 -6.62 5.37
C HIS A 123 -15.42 -6.35 4.00
N SER A 124 -14.69 -6.49 2.90
CA SER A 124 -15.23 -6.29 1.56
C SER A 124 -15.85 -7.57 0.97
N VAL A 125 -16.88 -7.42 0.14
CA VAL A 125 -17.43 -8.56 -0.62
C VAL A 125 -16.46 -8.95 -1.73
N LYS A 126 -16.26 -10.25 -1.95
CA LYS A 126 -15.25 -10.82 -2.87
C LYS A 126 -15.53 -10.59 -4.37
N GLN A 127 -16.49 -9.75 -4.72
CA GLN A 127 -16.98 -9.57 -6.10
C GLN A 127 -16.68 -8.19 -6.67
N PHE A 128 -16.06 -7.30 -5.89
CA PHE A 128 -15.81 -5.92 -6.31
C PHE A 128 -14.49 -5.76 -7.06
N ASP A 129 -14.48 -4.80 -8.00
CA ASP A 129 -13.29 -4.35 -8.68
C ASP A 129 -12.62 -3.16 -7.98
N VAL A 130 -11.37 -2.84 -8.35
CA VAL A 130 -10.62 -1.69 -7.80
C VAL A 130 -11.45 -0.41 -7.90
N TYR A 131 -12.15 -0.24 -9.02
CA TYR A 131 -12.94 0.95 -9.28
C TYR A 131 -14.08 1.12 -8.28
N THR A 132 -14.79 0.03 -7.97
CA THR A 132 -15.87 0.01 -6.99
C THR A 132 -15.34 0.25 -5.59
N PHE A 133 -14.17 -0.30 -5.24
CA PHE A 133 -13.52 -0.01 -3.97
C PHE A 133 -13.20 1.48 -3.79
N ILE A 134 -12.60 2.11 -4.80
CA ILE A 134 -12.28 3.54 -4.72
C ILE A 134 -13.57 4.37 -4.61
N LYS A 135 -14.62 3.99 -5.33
CA LYS A 135 -15.92 4.67 -5.21
C LYS A 135 -16.48 4.61 -3.79
N GLU A 136 -16.62 3.41 -3.23
CA GLU A 136 -17.29 3.21 -1.94
C GLU A 136 -16.46 3.70 -0.76
N GLN A 137 -15.13 3.48 -0.78
CA GLN A 137 -14.28 3.80 0.35
C GLN A 137 -13.77 5.25 0.34
N ILE A 138 -13.53 5.82 -0.86
CA ILE A 138 -12.89 7.13 -1.01
C ILE A 138 -13.90 8.16 -1.51
N ILE A 139 -14.58 7.92 -2.62
CA ILE A 139 -15.45 8.94 -3.21
C ILE A 139 -16.71 9.14 -2.36
N ASP A 140 -17.36 8.07 -1.92
CA ASP A 140 -18.59 8.14 -1.14
C ASP A 140 -18.37 8.72 0.26
N SER A 141 -17.15 8.62 0.80
CA SER A 141 -16.78 9.18 2.09
C SER A 141 -16.43 10.67 2.02
N ILE A 142 -15.92 11.16 0.88
CA ILE A 142 -15.49 12.56 0.70
C ILE A 142 -16.59 13.41 0.04
N TYR A 143 -17.29 12.89 -0.96
CA TYR A 143 -18.18 13.67 -1.82
C TYR A 143 -19.65 13.55 -1.41
N SER A 144 -20.34 14.69 -1.48
CA SER A 144 -21.79 14.76 -1.30
C SER A 144 -22.51 13.96 -2.40
N GLN A 145 -23.73 13.48 -2.12
CA GLN A 145 -24.52 12.72 -3.11
C GLN A 145 -24.64 13.43 -4.46
N LYS A 146 -24.72 14.77 -4.47
CA LYS A 146 -24.87 15.58 -5.69
C LYS A 146 -23.59 15.62 -6.55
N ASP A 147 -22.43 15.36 -5.96
CA ASP A 147 -21.13 15.46 -6.64
C ASP A 147 -20.51 14.10 -6.99
N ARG A 148 -21.03 13.00 -6.41
CA ARG A 148 -20.50 11.63 -6.62
C ARG A 148 -20.44 11.24 -8.09
N GLU A 149 -21.47 11.52 -8.89
CA GLU A 149 -21.44 11.18 -10.32
C GLU A 149 -20.32 11.88 -11.09
N LYS A 150 -19.98 13.12 -10.72
CA LYS A 150 -18.85 13.83 -11.31
C LYS A 150 -17.53 13.22 -10.85
N ALA A 151 -17.40 12.92 -9.57
CA ALA A 151 -16.22 12.26 -9.01
C ALA A 151 -15.98 10.87 -9.62
N TYR A 152 -17.04 10.09 -9.85
CA TYR A 152 -16.96 8.81 -10.56
C TYR A 152 -16.41 8.99 -11.98
N ARG A 153 -16.96 9.93 -12.75
CA ARG A 153 -16.44 10.22 -14.10
C ARG A 153 -14.98 10.63 -14.08
N LEU A 154 -14.57 11.44 -13.11
CA LEU A 154 -13.18 11.85 -12.93
C LEU A 154 -12.28 10.67 -12.61
N LEU A 155 -12.69 9.77 -11.71
CA LEU A 155 -11.94 8.56 -11.38
C LEU A 155 -11.68 7.70 -12.61
N ASN A 156 -12.68 7.53 -13.47
CA ASN A 156 -12.54 6.81 -14.73
C ASN A 156 -11.45 7.41 -15.64
N GLU A 157 -11.37 8.73 -15.74
CA GLU A 157 -10.34 9.39 -16.54
C GLU A 157 -8.96 9.29 -15.88
N ILE A 158 -8.87 9.44 -14.56
CA ILE A 158 -7.64 9.27 -13.79
C ILE A 158 -7.06 7.87 -14.01
N MET A 159 -7.84 6.82 -13.74
CA MET A 159 -7.39 5.43 -13.84
C MET A 159 -6.96 5.02 -15.26
N LYS A 160 -7.43 5.74 -16.31
CA LYS A 160 -7.05 5.50 -17.71
C LYS A 160 -5.83 6.30 -18.16
N ARG A 161 -5.64 7.51 -17.64
CA ARG A 161 -4.66 8.47 -18.18
C ARG A 161 -3.43 8.61 -17.32
N GLU A 162 -3.61 8.54 -16.01
CA GLU A 162 -2.60 8.87 -15.01
C GLU A 162 -1.87 7.63 -14.52
N GLN A 163 -0.61 7.79 -14.14
CA GLN A 163 0.13 6.75 -13.45
C GLN A 163 -0.34 6.70 -12.00
N CYS A 164 -1.00 5.61 -11.63
CA CYS A 164 -1.62 5.45 -10.31
C CYS A 164 -0.92 4.34 -9.53
N LEU A 165 -0.85 4.49 -8.21
CA LEU A 165 -0.44 3.43 -7.31
C LEU A 165 -1.63 3.00 -6.45
N VAL A 166 -1.96 1.71 -6.48
CA VAL A 166 -3.04 1.14 -5.68
C VAL A 166 -2.44 0.28 -4.57
N LEU A 167 -2.73 0.64 -3.33
CA LEU A 167 -2.29 -0.07 -2.13
C LEU A 167 -3.47 -0.89 -1.60
N LEU A 168 -3.40 -2.21 -1.74
CA LEU A 168 -4.45 -3.13 -1.33
C LEU A 168 -4.08 -3.78 0.01
N ASP A 169 -4.74 -3.35 1.08
CA ASP A 169 -4.46 -3.79 2.45
C ASP A 169 -5.42 -4.91 2.92
N GLY A 170 -4.87 -6.08 3.29
CA GLY A 170 -5.62 -7.19 3.86
C GLY A 170 -6.13 -8.21 2.84
N LEU A 171 -5.28 -8.61 1.87
CA LEU A 171 -5.64 -9.59 0.85
C LEU A 171 -5.96 -10.97 1.46
N ASP A 172 -5.24 -11.38 2.51
CA ASP A 172 -5.48 -12.61 3.27
C ASP A 172 -6.88 -12.70 3.87
N GLU A 173 -7.45 -11.56 4.27
CA GLU A 173 -8.83 -11.50 4.78
C GLU A 173 -9.87 -11.52 3.65
N TRP A 174 -9.45 -11.17 2.43
CA TRP A 174 -10.29 -11.12 1.25
C TRP A 174 -10.31 -12.44 0.48
N THR A 175 -9.21 -13.18 0.39
CA THR A 175 -9.14 -14.55 -0.16
C THR A 175 -9.48 -15.59 0.91
N ARG A 176 -10.11 -16.73 0.58
CA ARG A 176 -10.21 -17.83 1.57
C ARG A 176 -8.82 -18.46 1.72
N PRO A 177 -8.48 -19.05 2.87
CA PRO A 177 -7.33 -19.95 2.98
C PRO A 177 -7.42 -21.01 1.87
N GLY A 178 -6.43 -21.06 0.97
CA GLY A 178 -6.40 -21.98 -0.17
C GLY A 178 -6.75 -21.39 -1.56
N ASP A 179 -7.28 -20.17 -1.64
CA ASP A 179 -7.55 -19.47 -2.92
C ASP A 179 -6.37 -18.59 -3.40
N HIS A 180 -5.18 -18.73 -2.79
CA HIS A 180 -4.01 -17.85 -2.97
C HIS A 180 -3.44 -17.80 -4.39
N HIS A 181 -3.90 -18.65 -5.31
CA HIS A 181 -3.37 -18.75 -6.67
C HIS A 181 -4.08 -17.86 -7.69
N ASN A 182 -5.26 -17.33 -7.37
CA ASN A 182 -5.93 -16.36 -8.22
C ASN A 182 -5.73 -14.98 -7.63
N LEU A 183 -4.69 -14.29 -8.08
CA LEU A 183 -4.69 -12.84 -8.05
C LEU A 183 -6.08 -12.36 -8.49
N PRO A 184 -6.72 -11.47 -7.73
CA PRO A 184 -8.03 -11.02 -8.13
C PRO A 184 -7.95 -10.47 -9.56
N THR A 185 -8.70 -11.10 -10.47
CA THR A 185 -8.77 -10.71 -11.89
C THR A 185 -9.13 -9.24 -12.05
N PHE A 186 -9.77 -8.65 -11.03
CA PHE A 186 -10.15 -7.25 -10.99
C PHE A 186 -8.98 -6.24 -10.96
N VAL A 187 -7.75 -6.68 -10.68
CA VAL A 187 -6.55 -5.81 -10.74
C VAL A 187 -5.87 -5.88 -12.12
N VAL A 188 -6.26 -6.84 -12.96
CA VAL A 188 -5.43 -7.31 -14.07
C VAL A 188 -5.44 -6.37 -15.29
N ASP A 189 -6.38 -5.41 -15.36
CA ASP A 189 -6.71 -4.71 -16.63
C ASP A 189 -6.24 -3.25 -16.75
N HIS A 190 -5.37 -2.77 -15.84
CA HIS A 190 -4.90 -1.38 -15.87
C HIS A 190 -3.38 -1.28 -16.03
N SER A 191 -2.91 -1.06 -17.26
CA SER A 191 -1.49 -0.96 -17.63
C SER A 191 -0.74 0.24 -17.03
N LYS A 192 -1.46 1.20 -16.43
CA LYS A 192 -0.89 2.40 -15.75
C LYS A 192 -1.04 2.37 -14.23
N CYS A 193 -1.43 1.22 -13.68
CA CYS A 193 -1.58 1.05 -12.25
C CYS A 193 -0.51 0.08 -11.74
N ASP A 194 0.38 0.60 -10.90
CA ASP A 194 1.23 -0.26 -10.07
C ASP A 194 0.43 -0.64 -8.83
N VAL A 195 0.53 -1.90 -8.39
CA VAL A 195 -0.28 -2.42 -7.30
C VAL A 195 0.55 -3.16 -6.28
N ILE A 196 0.38 -2.78 -5.01
CA ILE A 196 0.98 -3.46 -3.87
C ILE A 196 -0.12 -4.20 -3.11
N PHE A 197 0.01 -5.51 -3.01
CA PHE A 197 -0.87 -6.37 -2.23
C PHE A 197 -0.22 -6.68 -0.89
N ASN A 198 -0.86 -6.29 0.21
CA ASN A 198 -0.47 -6.76 1.53
C ASN A 198 -1.22 -8.06 1.88
N THR A 199 -0.50 -9.11 2.24
CA THR A 199 -1.06 -10.38 2.71
C THR A 199 -0.25 -10.95 3.88
N THR A 200 -0.90 -11.72 4.75
CA THR A 200 -0.23 -12.44 5.84
C THR A 200 0.23 -13.81 5.37
N LEU A 201 1.46 -14.18 5.73
CA LEU A 201 1.94 -15.55 5.57
C LEU A 201 1.26 -16.41 6.63
N GLU A 202 0.44 -17.38 6.20
CA GLU A 202 0.02 -18.46 7.10
C GLU A 202 1.26 -19.30 7.40
N THR A 203 1.73 -19.25 8.64
CA THR A 203 2.64 -20.28 9.14
C THR A 203 1.82 -21.55 9.27
N ASP A 204 2.12 -22.57 8.47
CA ASP A 204 1.62 -23.92 8.68
C ASP A 204 1.77 -24.25 10.16
N ARG A 205 0.64 -24.32 10.87
CA ARG A 205 0.60 -24.87 12.23
C ARG A 205 0.81 -26.37 12.06
N GLY A 206 2.06 -26.80 12.13
CA GLY A 206 2.43 -28.20 12.34
C GLY A 206 1.87 -28.75 13.64
#